data_AF-A0A401PWG9-F1
#
_entry.id   AF-A0A401PWG9-F1
#
_cell.length_a   1.000
_cell.length_b   1.000
_cell.length_c   1.000
_cell.angle_alpha   90.00
_cell.angle_beta   90.00
_cell.angle_gamma   90.00
#
_symmetry.space_group_name_H-M   'P 1'
#
loop_
_entity.id
_entity.type
_entity.pdbx_description
1 polymer ?
#
loop_
_entity_poly.entity_id
_entity_poly.type
_entity_poly.pdbx_seq_one_letter_code
_entity_poly.pdbx_strand_id
1 'polypeptide(L)'
;MIAPGFDSSVYDELCEAAELTRPVERKLCKNKGCGPQWEVSEWSECSARCGTRGMMRREVRCSVEPRLCDEYIKPSNKKECMGPPCDRRWTASDWGPVSAALNLLMYPVELQN
;
A
#
# COMPACT_ATOMS: atom_id res chain seq x y z
N MET A 1 -52.95 -8.45 1.68
CA MET A 1 -52.35 -9.68 2.24
C MET A 1 -50.87 -9.65 1.92
N ILE A 2 -50.04 -9.30 2.90
CA ILE A 2 -48.59 -9.50 2.82
C ILE A 2 -48.36 -10.84 3.52
N ALA A 3 -47.73 -11.79 2.84
CA ALA A 3 -47.42 -13.08 3.44
C ALA A 3 -46.54 -12.85 4.69
N PRO A 4 -46.89 -13.41 5.86
CA PRO A 4 -46.01 -13.36 7.02
C PRO A 4 -44.79 -14.25 6.74
N GLY A 5 -43.59 -13.67 6.82
CA GLY A 5 -42.33 -14.40 6.60
C GLY A 5 -41.30 -13.73 5.70
N PHE A 6 -41.33 -12.40 5.51
CA PHE A 6 -40.25 -11.70 4.79
C PHE A 6 -39.31 -10.87 5.69
N ASP A 7 -39.53 -10.85 7.01
CA ASP A 7 -38.54 -10.43 7.99
C ASP A 7 -38.75 -11.28 9.25
N SER A 8 -37.68 -11.70 9.90
CA SER A 8 -37.65 -12.42 11.19
C SER A 8 -38.13 -11.58 12.39
N SER A 9 -38.73 -10.42 12.14
CA SER A 9 -39.26 -9.52 13.17
C SER A 9 -40.63 -9.98 13.67
N VAL A 10 -40.80 -10.02 14.99
CA VAL A 10 -42.09 -10.21 15.67
C VAL A 10 -42.49 -8.88 16.32
N TYR A 11 -43.80 -8.59 16.40
CA TYR A 11 -44.30 -7.40 17.11
C TYR A 11 -44.08 -7.52 18.62
N ASP A 12 -43.76 -6.38 19.27
CA ASP A 12 -43.48 -6.32 20.71
C ASP A 12 -44.61 -6.91 21.58
N GLU A 13 -45.87 -6.69 21.19
CA GLU A 13 -47.06 -7.18 21.90
C GLU A 13 -47.06 -8.72 22.07
N LEU A 14 -46.55 -9.45 21.08
CA LEU A 14 -46.48 -10.91 21.13
C LEU A 14 -45.35 -11.39 22.05
N CYS A 15 -44.27 -10.62 22.17
CA CYS A 15 -43.20 -10.90 23.13
C CYS A 15 -43.65 -10.61 24.56
N GLU A 16 -44.39 -9.52 24.78
CA GLU A 16 -44.96 -9.16 26.08
C GLU A 16 -45.99 -10.19 26.55
N ALA A 17 -46.89 -10.63 25.66
CA ALA A 17 -47.88 -11.68 25.96
C ALA A 17 -47.22 -13.03 26.29
N ALA A 18 -46.01 -13.27 25.80
CA ALA A 18 -45.21 -14.46 26.09
C ALA A 18 -44.27 -14.28 27.31
N GLU A 19 -44.35 -13.14 28.01
CA GLU A 19 -43.48 -12.78 29.15
C GLU A 19 -41.97 -12.80 28.79
N LEU A 20 -41.64 -12.51 27.53
CA LEU A 20 -40.27 -12.46 27.04
C LEU A 20 -39.72 -11.04 27.11
N THR A 21 -38.49 -10.90 27.61
CA THR A 21 -37.80 -9.60 27.63
C THR A 21 -37.07 -9.36 26.31
N ARG A 22 -37.03 -8.09 25.88
CA ARG A 22 -36.28 -7.70 24.68
C ARG A 22 -34.80 -8.07 24.86
N PRO A 23 -34.20 -8.82 23.92
CA PRO A 23 -32.80 -9.19 24.00
C PRO A 23 -31.89 -7.96 23.84
N VAL A 24 -30.68 -8.04 24.38
CA VAL A 24 -29.70 -6.95 24.28
C VAL A 24 -29.31 -6.75 22.81
N GLU A 25 -29.52 -5.54 22.30
CA GLU A 25 -29.28 -5.19 20.89
C GLU A 25 -27.79 -5.20 20.51
N ARG A 26 -26.88 -5.09 21.50
CA ARG A 26 -25.44 -4.98 21.29
C ARG A 26 -24.68 -5.91 22.23
N LYS A 27 -23.67 -6.57 21.70
CA LYS A 27 -22.72 -7.38 22.50
C LYS A 27 -21.30 -7.00 22.15
N LEU A 28 -20.39 -7.14 23.13
CA LEU A 28 -18.96 -7.04 22.89
C LEU A 28 -18.55 -8.07 21.84
N CYS A 29 -17.88 -7.63 20.79
CA CYS A 29 -17.33 -8.56 19.82
C CYS A 29 -16.05 -9.18 20.38
N LYS A 30 -16.03 -10.52 20.44
CA LYS A 30 -14.92 -11.33 20.98
C LYS A 30 -13.97 -11.87 19.90
N ASN A 31 -14.18 -11.53 18.63
CA ASN A 31 -13.34 -12.03 17.54
C ASN A 31 -11.99 -11.28 17.53
N LYS A 32 -10.91 -11.92 17.06
CA LYS A 32 -9.60 -11.27 16.94
C LYS A 32 -9.59 -10.07 15.98
N GLY A 33 -10.54 -10.04 15.05
CA GLY A 33 -10.78 -8.91 14.14
C GLY A 33 -11.64 -7.79 14.74
N CYS A 34 -12.06 -7.92 16.00
CA CYS A 34 -12.91 -6.93 16.64
C CYS A 34 -12.09 -6.06 17.59
N GLY A 35 -12.08 -4.76 17.32
CA GLY A 35 -11.36 -3.75 18.08
C GLY A 35 -10.67 -2.73 17.17
N PRO A 36 -9.97 -1.75 17.75
CA PRO A 36 -9.10 -0.84 17.02
C PRO A 36 -8.00 -1.63 16.31
N GLN A 37 -7.81 -1.38 15.01
CA GLN A 37 -6.80 -2.07 14.20
C GLN A 37 -6.01 -1.05 13.37
N TRP A 38 -4.76 -1.39 13.07
CA TRP A 38 -3.95 -0.62 12.13
C TRP A 38 -4.42 -0.87 10.70
N GLU A 39 -4.89 0.18 10.06
CA GLU A 39 -5.21 0.23 8.65
C GLU A 39 -4.01 0.79 7.88
N VAL A 40 -3.68 0.15 6.76
CA VAL A 40 -2.46 0.42 6.01
C VAL A 40 -2.81 0.64 4.55
N SER A 41 -2.34 1.74 3.97
CA SER A 41 -2.51 2.01 2.54
C SER A 41 -1.48 1.26 1.69
N GLU A 42 -1.70 1.31 0.38
CA GLU A 42 -0.68 0.97 -0.61
C GLU A 42 0.56 1.86 -0.46
N TRP A 43 1.69 1.32 -0.92
CA TRP A 43 2.95 2.07 -0.98
C TRP A 43 2.92 3.09 -2.11
N SER A 44 3.49 4.27 -1.86
CA SER A 44 3.81 5.25 -2.89
C SER A 44 4.84 4.68 -3.85
N GLU A 45 4.97 5.32 -5.01
CA GLU A 45 6.10 5.09 -5.91
C GLU A 45 7.44 5.35 -5.20
N CYS A 46 8.50 4.67 -5.67
CA CYS A 46 9.84 4.87 -5.18
C CYS A 46 10.32 6.28 -5.53
N SER A 47 10.78 7.06 -4.55
CA SER A 47 11.35 8.38 -4.81
C SER A 47 12.74 8.35 -5.48
N ALA A 48 13.26 7.16 -5.80
CA ALA A 48 14.60 7.01 -6.36
C ALA A 48 14.63 7.37 -7.83
N ARG A 49 15.73 7.99 -8.27
CA ARG A 49 16.09 8.04 -9.69
C ARG A 49 16.68 6.70 -10.13
N CYS A 50 16.85 6.51 -11.43
CA CYS A 50 17.40 5.25 -11.95
C CYS A 50 18.73 4.90 -11.28
N GLY A 51 18.93 3.63 -10.94
CA GLY A 51 20.17 3.14 -10.32
C GLY A 51 20.51 3.73 -8.94
N THR A 52 19.60 4.45 -8.30
CA THR A 52 19.81 5.04 -6.97
C THR A 52 18.85 4.46 -5.93
N ARG A 53 19.12 4.75 -4.67
CA ARG A 53 18.27 4.40 -3.54
C ARG A 53 17.29 5.55 -3.24
N GLY A 54 16.08 5.18 -2.85
CA GLY A 54 15.03 6.13 -2.48
C GLY A 54 14.16 5.60 -1.36
N MET A 55 13.00 6.22 -1.19
CA MET A 55 12.05 5.89 -0.14
C MET A 55 10.64 5.78 -0.72
N MET A 56 9.92 4.74 -0.32
CA MET A 56 8.47 4.64 -0.47
C MET A 56 7.80 4.99 0.85
N ARG A 57 6.64 5.63 0.79
CA ARG A 57 5.82 5.99 1.95
C ARG A 57 4.45 5.35 1.83
N ARG A 58 3.80 5.08 2.95
CA ARG A 58 2.39 4.68 3.01
C ARG A 58 1.72 5.32 4.21
N GLU A 59 0.41 5.41 4.18
CA GLU A 59 -0.38 5.83 5.32
C GLU A 59 -0.64 4.65 6.26
N VAL A 60 -0.53 4.90 7.56
CA VAL A 60 -0.82 3.95 8.63
C VAL A 60 -1.67 4.67 9.65
N ARG A 61 -2.94 4.27 9.79
CA ARG A 61 -3.91 4.93 10.68
C ARG A 61 -4.64 3.90 11.54
N CYS A 62 -5.08 4.30 12.72
CA CYS A 62 -5.93 3.45 13.55
C CYS A 62 -7.37 3.56 13.07
N SER A 63 -8.09 2.43 13.00
CA SER A 63 -9.47 2.36 12.49
C SER A 63 -10.49 3.14 13.33
N VAL A 64 -10.21 3.32 14.63
CA VAL A 64 -11.12 4.01 15.56
C VAL A 64 -10.50 5.32 16.05
N GLU A 65 -9.47 5.25 16.89
CA GLU A 65 -8.79 6.42 17.43
C GLU A 65 -7.29 6.13 17.60
N PRO A 66 -6.38 7.08 17.29
CA PRO A 66 -4.94 6.82 17.24
C PRO A 66 -4.32 6.19 18.50
N ARG A 67 -4.91 6.41 19.68
CA ARG A 67 -4.40 5.89 20.97
C ARG A 67 -4.88 4.49 21.33
N LEU A 68 -5.88 3.98 20.61
CA LEU A 68 -6.50 2.70 20.95
C LEU A 68 -5.83 1.52 20.22
N CYS A 69 -5.09 1.79 19.14
CA CYS A 69 -4.27 0.78 18.49
C CYS A 69 -2.96 0.58 19.25
N ASP A 70 -2.53 -0.68 19.36
CA ASP A 70 -1.27 -1.03 20.02
C ASP A 70 -0.08 -0.56 19.17
N GLU A 71 0.73 0.36 19.71
CA GLU A 71 1.91 0.90 19.04
C GLU A 71 3.00 -0.15 18.82
N TYR A 72 3.07 -1.23 19.61
CA TYR A 72 4.08 -2.27 19.44
C TYR A 72 3.94 -3.02 18.10
N ILE A 73 2.71 -3.16 17.62
CA ILE A 73 2.40 -3.83 16.36
C ILE A 73 2.23 -2.84 15.19
N LYS A 74 2.60 -1.57 15.37
CA LYS A 74 2.41 -0.53 14.35
C LYS A 74 3.26 -0.79 13.11
N PRO A 75 2.64 -0.92 11.93
CA PRO A 75 3.38 -1.09 10.68
C PRO A 75 4.21 0.15 10.34
N SER A 76 5.38 -0.04 9.73
CA SER A 76 6.22 1.09 9.28
C SER A 76 5.53 1.89 8.17
N ASN A 77 5.60 3.21 8.22
CA ASN A 77 5.06 4.11 7.19
C ASN A 77 6.07 4.44 6.08
N LYS A 78 7.31 3.96 6.19
CA LYS A 78 8.40 4.21 5.25
C LYS A 78 9.17 2.92 5.00
N LYS A 79 9.60 2.70 3.76
CA LYS A 79 10.53 1.63 3.40
C LYS A 79 11.51 2.10 2.33
N GLU A 80 12.70 1.54 2.37
CA GLU A 80 13.72 1.78 1.36
C GLU A 80 13.38 1.04 0.06
N CYS A 81 13.77 1.61 -1.08
CA CYS A 81 13.61 1.02 -2.40
C CYS A 81 14.79 1.38 -3.30
N MET A 82 15.03 0.56 -4.33
CA MET A 82 15.93 0.88 -5.43
C MET A 82 15.12 1.37 -6.62
N GLY A 83 15.61 2.43 -7.27
CA GLY A 83 15.04 2.94 -8.51
C GLY A 83 15.21 1.95 -9.66
N PRO A 84 14.52 2.18 -10.78
CA PRO A 84 14.63 1.33 -11.95
C PRO A 84 16.08 1.28 -12.47
N PRO A 85 16.48 0.23 -13.20
CA PRO A 85 17.77 0.23 -13.87
C PRO A 85 17.86 1.42 -14.84
N CYS A 86 19.01 2.11 -14.86
CA CYS A 86 19.23 3.14 -15.87
C CYS A 86 19.41 2.49 -17.24
N ASP A 87 18.71 2.99 -18.24
CA ASP A 87 18.99 2.64 -19.64
C ASP A 87 20.27 3.39 -20.07
N ARG A 88 21.42 2.73 -19.92
CA ARG A 88 22.68 3.23 -20.47
C ARG A 88 22.89 2.65 -21.86
N ARG A 89 22.25 3.27 -22.84
CA ARG A 89 22.47 2.96 -24.25
C ARG A 89 23.74 3.64 -24.74
N TRP A 90 24.79 2.87 -24.98
CA TRP A 90 25.94 3.37 -25.74
C TRP A 90 25.54 3.52 -27.20
N THR A 91 25.62 4.73 -27.74
CA THR A 91 25.53 4.96 -29.18
C THR A 91 26.94 5.07 -29.72
N ALA A 92 27.44 4.04 -30.39
CA ALA A 92 28.62 4.18 -31.21
C ALA A 92 28.25 5.07 -32.40
N SER A 93 28.98 6.17 -32.60
CA SER A 93 28.93 6.92 -33.84
C SER A 93 29.69 6.15 -34.94
N ASP A 94 29.36 6.42 -36.19
CA ASP A 94 30.13 5.91 -37.31
C ASP A 94 31.57 6.42 -37.25
N TRP A 95 32.52 5.57 -37.66
CA TRP A 95 33.93 5.94 -37.77
C TRP A 95 34.10 7.00 -38.86
N GLY A 96 34.81 8.09 -38.54
CA GLY A 96 35.24 9.07 -39.54
C GLY A 96 36.19 8.45 -40.57
N PRO A 97 36.34 9.04 -41.77
CA PRO A 97 37.31 8.59 -42.74
C PRO A 97 38.71 8.59 -42.13
N VAL A 98 39.47 7.52 -42.37
CA VAL A 98 40.85 7.40 -41.88
C VAL A 98 41.65 8.57 -42.45
N SER A 99 42.06 9.51 -41.60
CA SER A 99 43.07 10.49 -41.99
C SER A 99 44.37 9.72 -42.20
N ALA A 100 44.87 9.67 -43.43
CA ALA A 100 46.12 9.02 -43.81
C ALA A 100 47.37 9.75 -43.26
N ALA A 101 47.27 10.29 -42.05
CA ALA A 101 48.36 10.87 -41.29
C ALA A 101 48.23 10.36 -39.85
N LEU A 102 49.25 9.60 -39.45
CA LEU A 102 49.56 9.11 -38.10
C LEU A 102 48.83 7.83 -37.66
N ASN A 103 49.66 6.79 -37.52
CA ASN A 103 49.46 5.63 -36.65
C ASN A 103 49.19 6.08 -35.21
N LEU A 104 47.96 6.45 -34.89
CA LEU A 104 47.49 6.53 -33.52
C LEU A 104 46.17 5.77 -33.44
N LEU A 105 46.24 4.59 -32.80
CA LEU A 105 45.07 3.87 -32.32
C LEU A 105 44.37 4.76 -31.28
N MET A 106 43.50 5.65 -31.75
CA MET A 106 42.67 6.48 -30.89
C MET A 106 41.36 5.74 -30.62
N TYR A 107 41.19 5.29 -29.38
CA TYR A 107 39.89 4.99 -28.81
C TYR A 107 39.18 6.31 -28.48
N PRO A 108 37.94 6.55 -28.92
CA PRO A 108 37.06 7.48 -28.24
C PRO A 108 35.93 6.68 -27.58
N VAL A 109 36.04 6.45 -26.28
CA VAL A 109 34.85 6.24 -25.43
C VAL A 109 34.64 7.57 -24.72
N GLU A 110 33.80 8.42 -25.31
CA GLU A 110 33.41 9.70 -24.70
C GLU A 110 32.51 9.42 -23.49
N LEU A 111 33.02 9.73 -22.29
CA LEU A 111 32.26 9.77 -21.03
C LEU A 111 31.57 11.14 -20.93
N GLN A 112 30.27 11.22 -21.24
CA GLN A 112 29.48 12.39 -20.87
C GLN A 112 28.81 12.14 -19.51
N ASN A 113 29.19 12.97 -18.54
CA ASN A 113 28.69 13.01 -17.15
C ASN A 113 27.19 13.36 -17.09
#